data_AF-A0AA36IQ22-F1
#
_entry.id   AF-A0AA36IQ22-F1
#
_cell.length_a   1.000
_cell.length_b   1.000
_cell.length_c   1.000
_cell.angle_alpha   90.00
_cell.angle_beta   90.00
_cell.angle_gamma   90.00
#
_symmetry.space_group_name_H-M   'P 1'
#
loop_
_entity.id
_entity.type
_entity.pdbx_description
1 polymer ?
#
loop_
_entity_poly.entity_id
_entity_poly.type
_entity_poly.pdbx_seq_one_letter_code
_entity_poly.pdbx_strand_id
1 'polypeptide(L)'
;MSLRKLAAETRGLESLRMWGKVLGTCGDYYVAEGQLTALATPPALPGSPDDDVEPRGQGANRCVYWITSGGFEPWKRLPHARASHVQAARSIKHMLSGELSKDVVSTPWFPGREEQLLRAQIARISSTCTLAPRGWYEVDEEAAVKNTLRVVEGASESFPAPEELATQGGWVHAAPFLLSTGKSGWPDLEALEGKISEEKAAEISAQAENEPEKPLLEGIEADLEELKPEDAETGPAWSIKTYGDEGVYASGDGTKTLRVSALRSMIWPGAITVVKGTRFANLYVGYGMKCGTLVGPEKESGLPLRGTLPLMTAPEDIMEEPADLEEHEEPNPIQDEAESDKGDVDEDPDA
;
A
#
# COMPACT_ATOMS: atom_id res chain seq x y z
N MET A 1 25.08 6.12 -17.05
CA MET A 1 24.90 6.23 -18.52
C MET A 1 23.50 5.81 -18.97
N SER A 2 22.95 4.68 -18.51
CA SER A 2 21.61 4.21 -18.93
C SER A 2 20.46 5.21 -18.62
N LEU A 3 20.43 5.83 -17.44
CA LEU A 3 19.38 6.79 -17.06
C LEU A 3 19.42 8.08 -17.90
N ARG A 4 20.62 8.53 -18.32
CA ARG A 4 20.76 9.68 -19.23
C ARG A 4 20.24 9.37 -20.63
N LYS A 5 20.41 8.12 -21.09
CA LYS A 5 19.85 7.64 -22.35
C LYS A 5 18.32 7.64 -22.30
N LEU A 6 17.73 7.14 -21.22
CA LEU A 6 16.28 7.22 -20.99
C LEU A 6 15.76 8.66 -21.04
N ALA A 7 16.45 9.59 -20.38
CA ALA A 7 16.10 11.01 -20.40
C ALA A 7 16.13 11.61 -21.80
N ALA A 8 17.10 11.22 -22.63
CA ALA A 8 17.22 11.70 -24.01
C ALA A 8 16.16 11.09 -24.96
N GLU A 9 15.73 9.86 -24.71
CA GLU A 9 14.73 9.15 -25.53
C GLU A 9 13.29 9.57 -25.18
N THR A 10 13.05 9.98 -23.93
CA THR A 10 11.70 10.31 -23.43
C THR A 10 11.37 11.78 -23.67
N ARG A 11 10.42 12.05 -24.59
CA ARG A 11 9.94 13.41 -24.85
C ARG A 11 9.00 13.90 -23.74
N GLY A 12 9.14 15.16 -23.35
CA GLY A 12 8.26 15.81 -22.36
C GLY A 12 8.53 15.43 -20.91
N LEU A 13 9.78 15.08 -20.59
CA LEU A 13 10.23 14.73 -19.23
C LEU A 13 10.69 15.99 -18.49
N GLU A 14 10.07 16.27 -17.35
CA GLU A 14 10.40 17.43 -16.51
C GLU A 14 11.46 17.08 -15.47
N SER A 15 11.32 15.91 -14.85
CA SER A 15 12.24 15.40 -13.84
C SER A 15 12.40 13.89 -13.98
N LEU A 16 13.61 13.41 -13.68
CA LEU A 16 13.94 11.98 -13.68
C LEU A 16 14.83 11.65 -12.49
N ARG A 17 14.42 10.63 -11.74
CA ARG A 17 15.10 10.12 -10.55
C ARG A 17 15.27 8.61 -10.64
N MET A 18 16.36 8.11 -10.09
CA MET A 18 16.49 6.68 -9.81
C MET A 18 15.65 6.35 -8.57
N TRP A 19 14.59 5.57 -8.71
CA TRP A 19 13.73 5.20 -7.59
C TRP A 19 14.38 4.13 -6.72
N GLY A 20 14.98 3.12 -7.36
CA GLY A 20 15.55 2.01 -6.62
C GLY A 20 15.71 0.71 -7.39
N LYS A 21 15.87 -0.37 -6.64
CA LYS A 21 16.00 -1.74 -7.13
C LYS A 21 15.02 -2.64 -6.38
N VAL A 22 14.22 -3.40 -7.12
CA VAL A 22 13.37 -4.44 -6.57
C VAL A 22 13.98 -5.80 -6.89
N LEU A 23 14.21 -6.60 -5.85
CA LEU A 23 14.83 -7.91 -5.98
C LEU A 23 13.78 -8.96 -6.35
N GLY A 24 14.11 -9.83 -7.29
CA GLY A 24 13.27 -10.97 -7.68
C GLY A 24 14.01 -12.30 -7.52
N THR A 25 13.29 -13.40 -7.79
CA THR A 25 13.85 -14.75 -7.64
C THR A 25 14.72 -15.19 -8.81
N CYS A 26 14.37 -14.82 -10.05
CA CYS A 26 15.11 -15.15 -11.26
C CYS A 26 15.84 -13.93 -11.85
N GLY A 27 15.37 -12.71 -11.56
CA GLY A 27 15.97 -11.46 -12.03
C GLY A 27 15.56 -10.27 -11.18
N ASP A 28 16.33 -9.19 -11.27
CA ASP A 28 16.09 -7.97 -10.51
C ASP A 28 15.52 -6.86 -11.40
N TYR A 29 14.77 -5.94 -10.80
CA TYR A 29 14.23 -4.77 -11.48
C TYR A 29 14.90 -3.49 -11.00
N TYR A 30 15.50 -2.74 -11.92
CA TYR A 30 15.94 -1.38 -11.70
C TYR A 30 14.84 -0.42 -12.11
N VAL A 31 14.43 0.46 -11.20
CA VAL A 31 13.28 1.35 -11.39
C VAL A 31 13.74 2.80 -11.47
N ALA A 32 13.32 3.48 -12.53
CA ALA A 32 13.41 4.92 -12.68
C ALA A 32 12.01 5.54 -12.57
N GLU A 33 11.95 6.71 -11.95
CA GLU A 33 10.73 7.48 -11.73
C GLU A 33 10.90 8.85 -12.39
N GLY A 34 9.88 9.35 -13.07
CA GLY A 34 9.93 10.68 -13.66
C GLY A 34 8.56 11.30 -13.87
N GLN A 35 8.55 12.62 -14.01
CA GLN A 35 7.33 13.40 -14.22
C GLN A 35 7.25 13.83 -15.69
N LEU A 36 6.10 13.64 -16.30
CA LEU A 36 5.82 14.04 -17.68
C LEU A 36 4.80 15.17 -17.69
N THR A 37 5.03 16.18 -18.53
CA THR A 37 4.15 17.36 -18.67
C THR A 37 2.73 17.02 -19.14
N ALA A 38 2.59 15.97 -19.96
CA ALA A 38 1.31 15.64 -20.55
C ALA A 38 0.43 14.88 -19.55
N LEU A 39 -0.74 15.41 -19.20
CA LEU A 39 -1.80 14.66 -18.51
C LEU A 39 -2.53 13.78 -19.55
N ALA A 40 -2.72 12.49 -19.26
CA ALA A 40 -3.60 11.65 -20.05
C ALA A 40 -4.28 10.65 -19.14
N THR A 41 -5.60 10.53 -19.30
CA THR A 41 -6.37 9.51 -18.60
C THR A 41 -6.13 8.17 -19.28
N PRO A 42 -5.63 7.15 -18.56
CA PRO A 42 -5.48 5.82 -19.12
C PRO A 42 -6.84 5.17 -19.42
N PRO A 43 -6.92 4.28 -20.41
CA PRO A 43 -8.17 3.58 -20.72
C PRO A 43 -8.57 2.64 -19.57
N ALA A 44 -9.85 2.64 -19.21
CA ALA A 44 -10.45 1.66 -18.30
C ALA A 44 -10.31 0.24 -18.89
N LEU A 45 -10.15 -0.79 -18.03
CA LEU A 45 -10.22 -2.17 -18.52
C LEU A 45 -11.69 -2.58 -18.64
N PRO A 46 -12.03 -3.48 -19.57
CA PRO A 46 -13.37 -4.06 -19.60
C PRO A 46 -13.67 -4.76 -18.26
N GLY A 47 -14.73 -4.31 -17.57
CA GLY A 47 -15.17 -4.87 -16.28
C GLY A 47 -14.59 -4.21 -15.02
N SER A 48 -13.66 -3.25 -15.14
CA SER A 48 -13.23 -2.41 -13.99
C SER A 48 -14.06 -1.13 -13.92
N PRO A 49 -14.38 -0.59 -12.72
CA PRO A 49 -15.02 0.73 -12.60
C PRO A 49 -14.26 1.80 -13.38
N ASP A 50 -14.96 2.76 -13.98
CA ASP A 50 -14.34 3.84 -14.76
C ASP A 50 -13.37 4.69 -13.90
N ASP A 51 -13.61 4.77 -12.59
CA ASP A 51 -12.74 5.47 -11.63
C ASP A 51 -11.65 4.61 -11.02
N ASP A 52 -11.41 3.39 -11.51
CA ASP A 52 -10.38 2.51 -10.97
C ASP A 52 -8.97 3.09 -11.16
N VAL A 53 -8.80 4.07 -12.06
CA VAL A 53 -7.49 4.63 -12.42
C VAL A 53 -7.49 6.14 -12.29
N GLU A 54 -6.65 6.66 -11.38
CA GLU A 54 -6.41 8.10 -11.28
C GLU A 54 -5.70 8.61 -12.55
N PRO A 55 -6.05 9.82 -13.04
CA PRO A 55 -5.44 10.38 -14.24
C PRO A 55 -3.94 10.60 -14.05
N ARG A 56 -3.17 10.49 -15.15
CA ARG A 56 -1.72 10.73 -15.10
C ARG A 56 -1.45 12.15 -14.62
N GLY A 57 -0.53 12.29 -13.68
CA GLY A 57 -0.19 13.56 -13.03
C GLY A 57 -0.82 13.73 -11.65
N GLN A 58 -1.89 12.98 -11.33
CA GLN A 58 -2.59 13.05 -10.05
C GLN A 58 -2.34 11.81 -9.19
N GLY A 59 -2.30 12.00 -7.87
CA GLY A 59 -2.32 10.91 -6.90
C GLY A 59 -1.21 9.88 -7.04
N ALA A 60 -1.61 8.60 -7.04
CA ALA A 60 -0.75 7.44 -7.25
C ALA A 60 -0.05 7.45 -8.62
N ASN A 61 -0.64 8.14 -9.61
CA ASN A 61 -0.18 8.25 -10.99
C ASN A 61 0.49 9.59 -11.31
N ARG A 62 0.93 10.34 -10.29
CA ARG A 62 1.75 11.55 -10.43
C ARG A 62 3.02 11.31 -11.25
N CYS A 63 3.75 10.25 -10.92
CA CYS A 63 4.98 9.88 -11.60
C CYS A 63 4.79 8.68 -12.53
N VAL A 64 5.55 8.69 -13.63
CA VAL A 64 5.69 7.56 -14.55
C VAL A 64 6.93 6.76 -14.17
N TYR A 65 6.81 5.44 -14.25
CA TYR A 65 7.87 4.52 -13.87
C TYR A 65 8.37 3.73 -15.08
N TRP A 66 9.69 3.57 -15.14
CA TRP A 66 10.38 2.75 -16.13
C TRP A 66 11.22 1.70 -15.45
N ILE A 67 11.29 0.52 -16.06
CA ILE A 67 12.02 -0.63 -15.53
C ILE A 67 13.05 -1.11 -16.55
N THR A 68 14.17 -1.59 -16.04
CA THR A 68 15.14 -2.42 -16.76
C THR A 68 15.59 -3.59 -15.90
N SER A 69 15.89 -4.75 -16.48
CA SER A 69 16.40 -5.92 -15.75
C SER A 69 17.90 -5.82 -15.41
N GLY A 70 18.58 -4.80 -15.95
CA GLY A 70 20.03 -4.62 -15.86
C GLY A 70 20.70 -4.84 -17.21
N GLY A 71 22.03 -4.80 -17.27
CA GLY A 71 22.77 -5.29 -18.45
C GLY A 71 22.52 -4.57 -19.78
N PHE A 72 22.43 -3.24 -19.79
CA PHE A 72 22.21 -2.40 -21.00
C PHE A 72 20.85 -2.59 -21.69
N GLU A 73 19.92 -3.35 -21.10
CA GLU A 73 18.59 -3.53 -21.66
C GLU A 73 17.81 -2.20 -21.77
N PRO A 74 16.91 -2.09 -22.77
CA PRO A 74 16.07 -0.91 -22.92
C PRO A 74 15.12 -0.76 -21.72
N TRP A 75 14.75 0.47 -21.44
CA TRP A 75 13.79 0.78 -20.39
C TRP A 75 12.36 0.52 -20.88
N LYS A 76 11.64 -0.38 -20.20
CA LYS A 76 10.21 -0.61 -20.45
C LYS A 76 9.39 0.28 -19.51
N ARG A 77 8.44 1.02 -20.05
CA ARG A 77 7.49 1.82 -19.27
C ARG A 77 6.46 0.90 -18.59
N LEU A 78 6.20 1.13 -17.31
CA LEU A 78 5.14 0.44 -16.57
C LEU A 78 3.75 0.99 -16.90
N PRO A 79 2.70 0.16 -16.75
CA PRO A 79 1.32 0.64 -16.78
C PRO A 79 1.02 1.61 -15.62
N HIS A 80 -0.14 2.25 -15.70
CA HIS A 80 -0.67 3.09 -14.63
C HIS A 80 -1.09 2.24 -13.42
N ALA A 81 -0.94 2.77 -12.21
CA ALA A 81 -1.46 2.13 -11.00
C ALA A 81 -2.97 2.21 -10.99
N ARG A 82 -3.60 1.11 -10.61
CA ARG A 82 -5.05 0.97 -10.45
C ARG A 82 -5.38 0.73 -8.99
N ALA A 83 -6.50 1.26 -8.54
CA ALA A 83 -6.98 1.10 -7.18
C ALA A 83 -7.22 -0.39 -6.86
N SER A 84 -7.90 -1.12 -7.75
CA SER A 84 -8.13 -2.57 -7.68
C SER A 84 -6.85 -3.38 -7.48
N HIS A 85 -5.81 -3.07 -8.24
CA HIS A 85 -4.50 -3.74 -8.12
C HIS A 85 -3.81 -3.39 -6.79
N VAL A 86 -3.92 -2.14 -6.32
CA VAL A 86 -3.34 -1.72 -5.04
C VAL A 86 -4.04 -2.41 -3.87
N GLN A 87 -5.38 -2.52 -3.90
CA GLN A 87 -6.16 -3.25 -2.91
C GLN A 87 -5.78 -4.74 -2.89
N ALA A 88 -5.79 -5.40 -4.05
CA ALA A 88 -5.40 -6.80 -4.15
C ALA A 88 -3.95 -7.03 -3.70
N ALA A 89 -3.03 -6.12 -4.04
CA ALA A 89 -1.63 -6.17 -3.60
C ALA A 89 -1.48 -6.05 -2.08
N ARG A 90 -2.41 -5.38 -1.38
CA ARG A 90 -2.40 -5.29 0.09
C ARG A 90 -2.71 -6.63 0.73
N SER A 91 -3.55 -7.47 0.12
CA SER A 91 -3.96 -8.76 0.68
C SER A 91 -3.00 -9.92 0.36
N ILE A 92 -2.06 -9.74 -0.56
CA ILE A 92 -1.15 -10.80 -1.01
C ILE A 92 0.30 -10.55 -0.60
N LYS A 93 1.03 -11.64 -0.41
CA LYS A 93 2.49 -11.63 -0.25
C LYS A 93 3.10 -12.52 -1.33
N HIS A 94 3.71 -11.89 -2.33
CA HIS A 94 4.22 -12.58 -3.51
C HIS A 94 5.65 -12.14 -3.80
N MET A 95 6.55 -13.10 -3.98
CA MET A 95 7.93 -12.85 -4.43
C MET A 95 7.90 -12.58 -5.93
N LEU A 96 8.44 -11.45 -6.37
CA LEU A 96 8.55 -11.14 -7.78
C LEU A 96 9.55 -12.09 -8.46
N SER A 97 9.25 -12.50 -9.69
CA SER A 97 10.11 -13.43 -10.41
C SER A 97 11.26 -12.74 -11.16
N GLY A 98 11.07 -11.50 -11.61
CA GLY A 98 12.01 -10.83 -12.53
C GLY A 98 11.54 -10.85 -13.99
N GLU A 99 10.37 -11.46 -14.26
CA GLU A 99 9.73 -11.44 -15.58
C GLU A 99 8.38 -10.69 -15.56
N LEU A 100 8.31 -9.57 -16.30
CA LEU A 100 7.14 -8.68 -16.30
C LEU A 100 5.86 -9.29 -16.87
N SER A 101 5.99 -10.28 -17.77
CA SER A 101 4.87 -10.95 -18.44
C SER A 101 4.25 -12.09 -17.64
N LYS A 102 4.86 -12.48 -16.51
CA LYS A 102 4.42 -13.64 -15.74
C LYS A 102 3.11 -13.36 -15.01
N ASP A 103 2.22 -14.35 -15.00
CA ASP A 103 0.98 -14.27 -14.24
C ASP A 103 1.25 -14.44 -12.74
N VAL A 104 0.56 -13.64 -11.92
CA VAL A 104 0.69 -13.68 -10.47
C VAL A 104 -0.29 -14.72 -9.93
N VAL A 105 0.25 -15.87 -9.54
CA VAL A 105 -0.54 -16.92 -8.88
C VAL A 105 -0.54 -16.64 -7.37
N SER A 106 -1.68 -16.20 -6.85
CA SER A 106 -1.88 -15.91 -5.43
C SER A 106 -3.30 -16.26 -4.98
N THR A 107 -3.45 -16.44 -3.67
CA THR A 107 -4.75 -16.58 -2.98
C THR A 107 -4.75 -15.57 -1.83
N PRO A 108 -5.55 -14.49 -1.86
CA PRO A 108 -6.56 -14.12 -2.87
C PRO A 108 -6.03 -13.87 -4.29
N TRP A 109 -6.90 -14.02 -5.29
CA TRP A 109 -6.55 -13.84 -6.71
C TRP A 109 -6.15 -12.40 -7.01
N PHE A 110 -5.05 -12.23 -7.75
CA PHE A 110 -4.59 -10.92 -8.20
C PHE A 110 -5.06 -10.65 -9.63
N PRO A 111 -5.79 -9.54 -9.88
CA PRO A 111 -6.31 -9.19 -11.20
C PRO A 111 -5.21 -8.58 -12.10
N GLY A 112 -4.17 -9.33 -12.45
CA GLY A 112 -3.12 -8.84 -13.35
C GLY A 112 -1.89 -9.73 -13.44
N ARG A 113 -0.87 -9.23 -14.16
CA ARG A 113 0.46 -9.85 -14.28
C ARG A 113 1.44 -9.18 -13.34
N GLU A 114 2.68 -9.66 -13.37
CA GLU A 114 3.76 -9.16 -12.52
C GLU A 114 4.05 -7.67 -12.75
N GLU A 115 3.90 -7.14 -13.96
CA GLU A 115 4.07 -5.70 -14.22
C GLU A 115 3.05 -4.84 -13.45
N GLN A 116 1.79 -5.29 -13.34
CA GLN A 116 0.75 -4.60 -12.60
C GLN A 116 0.99 -4.70 -11.09
N LEU A 117 1.43 -5.87 -10.61
CA LEU A 117 1.78 -6.09 -9.22
C LEU A 117 2.95 -5.20 -8.80
N LEU A 118 4.02 -5.18 -9.60
CA LEU A 118 5.19 -4.36 -9.35
C LEU A 118 4.82 -2.87 -9.34
N ARG A 119 3.99 -2.42 -10.27
CA ARG A 119 3.49 -1.04 -10.28
C ARG A 119 2.70 -0.70 -9.02
N ALA A 120 1.85 -1.61 -8.54
CA ALA A 120 1.07 -1.44 -7.31
C ALA A 120 1.99 -1.36 -6.08
N GLN A 121 3.00 -2.23 -5.99
CA GLN A 121 3.98 -2.17 -4.89
C GLN A 121 4.81 -0.89 -4.90
N ILE A 122 5.24 -0.44 -6.07
CA ILE A 122 5.93 0.85 -6.20
C ILE A 122 5.03 2.00 -5.72
N ALA A 123 3.73 1.98 -6.03
CA ALA A 123 2.80 2.99 -5.56
C ALA A 123 2.72 3.02 -4.03
N ARG A 124 2.55 1.84 -3.41
CA ARG A 124 2.49 1.67 -1.94
C ARG A 124 3.76 2.10 -1.23
N ILE A 125 4.93 1.74 -1.76
CA ILE A 125 6.22 2.12 -1.16
C ILE A 125 6.45 3.62 -1.35
N SER A 126 6.14 4.16 -2.53
CA SER A 126 6.38 5.58 -2.81
C SER A 126 5.50 6.49 -1.97
N SER A 127 4.25 6.10 -1.71
CA SER A 127 3.35 6.87 -0.84
C SER A 127 3.82 6.90 0.60
N THR A 128 4.39 5.81 1.12
CA THR A 128 4.81 5.71 2.53
C THR A 128 6.26 6.07 2.79
N CYS A 129 7.12 6.05 1.77
CA CYS A 129 8.57 6.15 1.95
C CYS A 129 9.24 7.26 1.15
N THR A 130 8.47 8.10 0.46
CA THR A 130 9.01 9.32 -0.15
C THR A 130 9.02 10.44 0.88
N LEU A 131 10.16 10.59 1.55
CA LEU A 131 10.32 11.59 2.60
C LEU A 131 11.04 12.84 2.10
N ALA A 132 10.81 13.95 2.81
CA ALA A 132 11.55 15.19 2.66
C ALA A 132 11.86 15.78 4.04
N PRO A 133 12.95 16.57 4.16
CA PRO A 133 13.16 17.40 5.33
C PRO A 133 12.01 18.40 5.50
N ARG A 134 11.61 18.65 6.75
CA ARG A 134 10.58 19.63 7.09
C ARG A 134 10.96 21.01 6.55
N GLY A 135 10.00 21.71 5.93
CA GLY A 135 10.21 23.03 5.36
C GLY A 135 10.92 23.06 3.99
N TRP A 136 11.23 21.90 3.39
CA TRP A 136 11.81 21.85 2.05
C TRP A 136 10.78 22.05 0.92
N TYR A 137 9.60 21.47 1.09
CA TYR A 137 8.49 21.58 0.15
C TYR A 137 7.33 22.36 0.78
N GLU A 138 6.61 23.08 -0.07
CA GLU A 138 5.33 23.71 0.22
C GLU A 138 4.30 23.16 -0.76
N VAL A 139 3.05 23.08 -0.32
CA VAL A 139 1.93 22.65 -1.16
C VAL A 139 1.61 23.81 -2.10
N ASP A 140 1.70 23.55 -3.41
CA ASP A 140 1.34 24.54 -4.43
C ASP A 140 -0.18 24.54 -4.61
N GLU A 141 -0.86 25.44 -3.91
CA GLU A 141 -2.32 25.61 -3.99
C GLU A 141 -2.78 26.18 -5.34
N GLU A 142 -1.88 26.78 -6.13
CA GLU A 142 -2.18 27.34 -7.46
C GLU A 142 -2.10 26.29 -8.58
N ALA A 143 -1.53 25.11 -8.31
CA ALA A 143 -1.38 24.06 -9.30
C ALA A 143 -2.74 23.42 -9.67
N ALA A 144 -2.99 23.26 -10.98
CA ALA A 144 -4.20 22.60 -11.49
C ALA A 144 -4.36 21.12 -11.06
N VAL A 145 -3.31 20.53 -10.49
CA VAL A 145 -3.27 19.16 -9.99
C VAL A 145 -3.12 19.22 -8.46
N LYS A 146 -4.15 18.73 -7.75
CA LYS A 146 -4.12 18.55 -6.30
C LYS A 146 -2.85 17.79 -5.88
N ASN A 147 -2.27 18.16 -4.75
CA ASN A 147 -1.09 17.53 -4.15
C ASN A 147 0.23 17.71 -4.93
N THR A 148 0.36 18.83 -5.67
CA THR A 148 1.64 19.24 -6.28
C THR A 148 2.51 19.95 -5.23
N LEU A 149 3.76 19.53 -5.11
CA LEU A 149 4.73 20.14 -4.19
C LEU A 149 5.68 21.05 -4.96
N ARG A 150 5.85 22.28 -4.47
CA ARG A 150 6.87 23.23 -4.95
C ARG A 150 8.01 23.32 -3.92
N VAL A 151 9.23 23.54 -4.40
CA VAL A 151 10.39 23.79 -3.53
C VAL A 151 10.28 25.21 -2.98
N VAL A 152 10.38 25.36 -1.66
CA VAL A 152 10.31 26.66 -0.98
C VAL A 152 11.46 27.56 -1.47
N GLU A 153 11.17 28.82 -1.77
CA GLU A 153 12.20 29.79 -2.12
C GLU A 153 13.10 30.05 -0.90
N GLY A 154 14.39 29.69 -0.99
CA GLY A 154 15.30 29.73 0.15
C GLY A 154 15.40 28.42 0.96
N ALA A 155 14.83 27.31 0.49
CA ALA A 155 14.86 26.00 1.16
C ALA A 155 16.28 25.50 1.54
N SER A 156 17.31 25.93 0.80
CA SER A 156 18.70 25.61 1.12
C SER A 156 19.24 26.38 2.33
N GLU A 157 18.68 27.55 2.63
CA GLU A 157 19.07 28.41 3.75
C GLU A 157 18.26 28.09 5.01
N SER A 158 16.99 27.70 4.84
CA SER A 158 16.10 27.23 5.92
C SER A 158 16.22 25.72 6.20
N PHE A 159 17.33 25.10 5.79
CA PHE A 159 17.51 23.66 5.93
C PHE A 159 17.61 23.30 7.43
N PRO A 160 16.88 22.28 7.92
CA PRO A 160 16.86 21.92 9.33
C PRO A 160 18.25 21.55 9.84
N ALA A 161 18.48 21.82 11.13
CA ALA A 161 19.77 21.54 11.74
C ALA A 161 20.08 20.03 11.73
N PRO A 162 21.36 19.60 11.67
CA PRO A 162 21.71 18.18 11.68
C PRO A 162 21.22 17.40 12.90
N GLU A 163 20.92 18.09 14.01
CA GLU A 163 20.36 17.53 15.24
C GLU A 163 18.85 17.24 15.09
N GLU A 164 18.11 18.13 14.43
CA GLU A 164 16.69 17.94 14.11
C GLU A 164 16.47 16.83 13.09
N LEU A 165 17.43 16.64 12.18
CA LEU A 165 17.41 15.53 11.22
C LEU A 165 17.71 14.16 11.88
N ALA A 166 18.25 14.16 13.10
CA ALA A 166 18.46 12.96 13.88
C ALA A 166 17.19 12.52 14.64
N THR A 167 16.15 13.36 14.69
CA THR A 167 14.84 13.05 15.28
C THR A 167 13.79 12.84 14.19
N GLN A 168 12.67 12.21 14.55
CA GLN A 168 11.59 11.93 13.62
C GLN A 168 10.84 13.20 13.18
N GLY A 169 10.66 14.17 14.07
CA GLY A 169 9.97 15.44 13.78
C GLY A 169 10.63 16.35 12.74
N GLY A 170 11.86 16.06 12.32
CA GLY A 170 12.54 16.74 11.20
C GLY A 170 12.10 16.28 9.81
N TRP A 171 11.26 15.24 9.70
CA TRP A 171 10.91 14.59 8.44
C TRP A 171 9.40 14.61 8.18
N VAL A 172 9.06 14.82 6.91
CA VAL A 172 7.67 14.87 6.43
C VAL A 172 7.48 14.01 5.18
N HIS A 173 6.27 13.52 4.97
CA HIS A 173 5.91 12.78 3.75
C HIS A 173 5.72 13.72 2.55
N ALA A 174 6.46 13.47 1.47
CA ALA A 174 6.43 14.27 0.24
C ALA A 174 5.63 13.62 -0.90
N ALA A 175 5.04 12.46 -0.66
CA ALA A 175 4.10 11.81 -1.57
C ALA A 175 2.70 11.80 -0.96
N PRO A 176 1.63 11.82 -1.78
CA PRO A 176 0.28 11.69 -1.28
C PRO A 176 0.08 10.32 -0.63
N PHE A 177 -0.67 10.31 0.48
CA PHE A 177 -1.06 9.10 1.17
C PHE A 177 -1.96 8.23 0.29
N LEU A 178 -1.92 6.90 0.48
CA LEU A 178 -2.82 5.97 -0.22
C LEU A 178 -3.81 5.37 0.77
N LEU A 179 -5.09 5.70 0.58
CA LEU A 179 -6.22 5.20 1.37
C LEU A 179 -6.38 3.68 1.26
N SER A 180 -7.16 3.07 2.15
CA SER A 180 -7.59 1.65 2.06
C SER A 180 -8.11 1.27 0.67
N THR A 181 -8.82 2.18 0.01
CA THR A 181 -9.33 2.04 -1.35
C THR A 181 -8.25 2.00 -2.43
N GLY A 182 -6.99 2.29 -2.11
CA GLY A 182 -5.86 2.29 -3.06
C GLY A 182 -5.77 3.55 -3.92
N LYS A 183 -6.58 4.57 -3.61
CA LYS A 183 -6.54 5.91 -4.22
C LYS A 183 -5.89 6.92 -3.27
N SER A 184 -5.52 8.08 -3.80
CA SER A 184 -4.93 9.18 -3.02
C SER A 184 -5.95 10.16 -2.45
N GLY A 185 -7.17 10.13 -2.97
CA GLY A 185 -8.30 10.91 -2.48
C GLY A 185 -9.61 10.22 -2.78
N TRP A 186 -10.66 10.70 -2.13
CA TRP A 186 -12.02 10.23 -2.34
C TRP A 186 -12.53 10.72 -3.70
N PRO A 187 -13.23 9.85 -4.45
CA PRO A 187 -13.88 10.28 -5.68
C PRO A 187 -14.88 11.39 -5.38
N ASP A 188 -14.94 12.40 -6.24
CA ASP A 188 -15.97 13.42 -6.15
C ASP A 188 -17.33 12.76 -6.47
N LEU A 189 -18.17 12.62 -5.45
CA LEU A 189 -19.46 11.95 -5.54
C LEU A 189 -20.42 12.67 -6.51
N GLU A 190 -20.31 13.99 -6.64
CA GLU A 190 -21.11 14.79 -7.57
C GLU A 190 -20.70 14.54 -9.03
N ALA A 191 -19.40 14.37 -9.28
CA ALA A 191 -18.88 14.07 -10.62
C ALA A 191 -19.23 12.65 -11.10
N LEU A 192 -19.68 11.78 -10.19
CA LEU A 192 -19.99 10.38 -10.42
C LEU A 192 -21.48 10.03 -10.38
N GLU A 193 -22.32 11.05 -10.16
CA GLU A 193 -23.77 10.92 -10.18
C GLU A 193 -24.24 10.35 -11.54
N GLY A 194 -24.97 9.24 -11.49
CA GLY A 194 -25.48 8.52 -12.67
C GLY A 194 -24.55 7.47 -13.30
N LYS A 195 -23.30 7.32 -12.84
CA LYS A 195 -22.39 6.23 -13.27
C LYS A 195 -22.19 5.12 -12.23
N ILE A 196 -22.52 5.41 -10.97
CA ILE A 196 -22.37 4.51 -9.83
C ILE A 196 -23.74 4.30 -9.16
N SER A 197 -23.99 3.09 -8.63
CA SER A 197 -25.19 2.75 -7.84
C SER A 197 -25.24 3.56 -6.54
N GLU A 198 -26.43 3.97 -6.09
CA GLU A 198 -26.63 4.71 -4.82
C GLU A 198 -26.02 3.97 -3.61
N GLU A 199 -26.06 2.64 -3.60
CA GLU A 199 -25.44 1.81 -2.55
C GLU A 199 -23.92 2.01 -2.48
N LYS A 200 -23.23 2.05 -3.63
CA LYS A 200 -21.78 2.25 -3.68
C LYS A 200 -21.39 3.68 -3.30
N ALA A 201 -22.24 4.66 -3.58
CA ALA A 201 -22.02 6.04 -3.13
C ALA A 201 -22.12 6.14 -1.60
N ALA A 202 -23.10 5.45 -0.99
CA ALA A 202 -23.23 5.37 0.46
C ALA A 202 -22.03 4.67 1.11
N GLU A 203 -21.57 3.53 0.56
CA GLU A 203 -20.36 2.85 1.02
C GLU A 203 -19.11 3.75 0.95
N ILE A 204 -18.93 4.48 -0.16
CA ILE A 204 -17.82 5.42 -0.33
C ILE A 204 -17.89 6.53 0.73
N SER A 205 -19.07 7.09 1.01
CA SER A 205 -19.22 8.13 2.05
C SER A 205 -18.95 7.60 3.47
N ALA A 206 -19.41 6.39 3.79
CA ALA A 206 -19.16 5.76 5.09
C ALA A 206 -17.66 5.45 5.28
N GLN A 207 -16.98 4.98 4.23
CA GLN A 207 -15.54 4.76 4.28
C GLN A 207 -14.76 6.09 4.35
N ALA A 208 -15.25 7.16 3.71
CA ALA A 208 -14.64 8.49 3.80
C ALA A 208 -14.74 9.11 5.19
N GLU A 209 -15.81 8.82 5.92
CA GLU A 209 -15.96 9.21 7.33
C GLU A 209 -14.99 8.43 8.24
N ASN A 210 -14.78 7.14 7.96
CA ASN A 210 -13.86 6.29 8.72
C ASN A 210 -12.37 6.57 8.44
N GLU A 211 -12.01 6.93 7.20
CA GLU A 211 -10.63 7.21 6.78
C GLU A 211 -10.57 8.56 6.03
N PRO A 212 -10.47 9.69 6.76
CA PRO A 212 -10.35 11.01 6.14
C PRO A 212 -9.03 11.16 5.37
N GLU A 213 -9.03 12.01 4.34
CA GLU A 213 -7.82 12.30 3.57
C GLU A 213 -6.75 12.92 4.46
N LYS A 214 -5.58 12.28 4.51
CA LYS A 214 -4.43 12.82 5.23
C LYS A 214 -3.77 13.94 4.41
N PRO A 215 -3.49 15.10 5.00
CA PRO A 215 -2.83 16.20 4.31
C PRO A 215 -1.40 15.81 3.92
N LEU A 216 -0.88 16.45 2.87
CA LEU A 216 0.54 16.35 2.53
C LEU A 216 1.43 16.92 3.65
N LEU A 217 2.68 16.47 3.68
CA LEU A 217 3.71 16.97 4.62
C LEU A 217 3.43 16.66 6.09
N GLU A 218 2.63 15.61 6.37
CA GLU A 218 2.49 15.07 7.72
C GLU A 218 3.84 14.55 8.24
N GLY A 219 4.08 14.76 9.53
CA GLY A 219 5.30 14.31 10.20
C GLY A 219 5.33 12.81 10.40
N ILE A 220 6.49 12.19 10.26
CA ILE A 220 6.65 10.72 10.35
C ILE A 220 6.45 10.14 11.77
N GLU A 221 6.24 10.99 12.77
CA GLU A 221 6.02 10.61 14.17
C GLU A 221 4.68 9.87 14.37
N ALA A 222 3.66 10.24 13.58
CA ALA A 222 2.31 9.69 13.67
C ALA A 222 2.13 8.36 12.92
N ASP A 223 3.07 7.95 12.06
CA ASP A 223 2.94 6.82 11.12
C ASP A 223 2.57 5.46 11.75
N LEU A 224 2.88 5.27 13.03
CA LEU A 224 2.60 4.04 13.76
C LEU A 224 1.63 4.23 14.92
N GLU A 225 1.22 5.45 15.25
CA GLU A 225 0.37 5.68 16.43
C GLU A 225 -1.02 5.08 16.26
N GLU A 226 -1.59 5.16 15.05
CA GLU A 226 -2.91 4.59 14.75
C GLU A 226 -2.92 3.05 14.73
N LEU A 227 -1.79 2.44 14.34
CA LEU A 227 -1.61 0.99 14.16
C LEU A 227 -1.08 0.29 15.40
N LYS A 228 -0.78 1.01 16.49
CA LYS A 228 -0.39 0.43 17.78
C LYS A 228 -1.64 -0.16 18.47
N PRO A 229 -1.65 -1.46 18.80
CA PRO A 229 -2.49 -1.96 19.88
C PRO A 229 -2.05 -1.28 21.19
N GLU A 230 -2.99 -0.94 22.08
CA GLU A 230 -2.68 -0.24 23.35
C GLU A 230 -1.66 -1.02 24.22
N ASP A 231 -1.55 -2.35 24.04
CA ASP A 231 -0.75 -3.25 24.88
C ASP A 231 0.52 -3.84 24.21
N ALA A 232 0.89 -3.42 22.99
CA ALA A 232 2.05 -3.99 22.29
C ALA A 232 3.26 -3.05 22.25
N GLU A 233 4.39 -3.45 22.85
CA GLU A 233 5.72 -2.82 22.70
C GLU A 233 6.22 -2.94 21.25
N THR A 234 5.63 -2.16 20.34
CA THR A 234 6.00 -2.16 18.93
C THR A 234 7.11 -1.13 18.70
N GLY A 235 8.22 -1.55 18.08
CA GLY A 235 9.34 -0.66 17.76
C GLY A 235 8.94 0.48 16.80
N PRO A 236 9.75 1.56 16.70
CA PRO A 236 9.42 2.71 15.86
C PRO A 236 9.33 2.33 14.37
N ALA A 237 8.42 2.99 13.63
CA ALA A 237 8.28 2.80 12.18
C ALA A 237 9.55 3.15 11.39
N TRP A 238 10.36 4.06 11.95
CA TRP A 238 11.55 4.62 11.34
C TRP A 238 12.76 4.52 12.26
N SER A 239 13.88 4.06 11.71
CA SER A 239 15.17 4.03 12.39
C SER A 239 16.12 5.06 11.79
N ILE A 240 16.64 5.96 12.62
CA ILE A 240 17.55 7.03 12.19
C ILE A 240 18.95 6.67 12.67
N LYS A 241 19.92 6.71 11.77
CA LYS A 241 21.34 6.50 12.09
C LYS A 241 22.19 7.57 11.45
N THR A 242 23.06 8.15 12.25
CA THR A 242 24.07 9.10 11.79
C THR A 242 25.38 8.36 11.51
N TYR A 243 26.03 8.75 10.43
CA TYR A 243 27.28 8.18 9.96
C TYR A 243 28.27 9.31 9.66
N GLY A 244 29.55 9.03 9.89
CA GLY A 244 30.63 10.00 9.67
C GLY A 244 30.95 10.80 10.92
N ASP A 245 31.79 11.82 10.74
CA ASP A 245 32.22 12.69 11.82
C ASP A 245 31.22 13.81 12.09
N GLU A 246 31.00 14.09 13.37
CA GLU A 246 30.12 15.16 13.87
C GLU A 246 30.83 16.52 13.89
N GLY A 247 32.14 16.55 13.63
CA GLY A 247 32.93 17.76 13.48
C GLY A 247 32.38 18.71 12.41
N VAL A 248 32.28 19.99 12.77
CA VAL A 248 32.03 21.10 11.85
C VAL A 248 33.37 21.59 11.31
N TYR A 249 33.59 21.42 10.01
CA TYR A 249 34.84 21.81 9.37
C TYR A 249 34.70 23.19 8.72
N ALA A 250 35.55 24.12 9.12
CA ALA A 250 35.68 25.40 8.43
C ALA A 250 36.51 25.20 7.15
N SER A 251 35.85 25.23 5.99
CA SER A 251 36.52 25.35 4.69
C SER A 251 36.39 26.82 4.25
N GLY A 252 37.32 27.34 3.44
CA GLY A 252 37.26 28.73 2.95
C GLY A 252 36.02 29.11 2.12
N ASP A 253 35.08 28.18 1.96
CA ASP A 253 33.82 28.26 1.21
C ASP A 253 32.59 28.04 2.14
N GLY A 254 32.79 28.11 3.47
CA GLY A 254 31.74 27.91 4.49
C GLY A 254 31.98 26.71 5.42
N THR A 255 31.09 26.56 6.40
CA THR A 255 31.05 25.40 7.31
C THR A 255 30.54 24.17 6.56
N LYS A 256 31.34 23.09 6.55
CA LYS A 256 31.00 21.81 5.96
C LYS A 256 30.93 20.75 7.04
N THR A 257 29.83 20.01 7.09
CA THR A 257 29.70 18.81 7.92
C THR A 257 29.92 17.58 7.05
N LEU A 258 30.69 16.62 7.56
CA LEU A 258 30.87 15.31 6.91
C LEU A 258 29.83 14.29 7.39
N ARG A 259 28.97 14.69 8.32
CA ARG A 259 27.85 13.90 8.83
C ARG A 259 26.87 13.57 7.73
N VAL A 260 26.45 12.32 7.71
CA VAL A 260 25.40 11.77 6.86
C VAL A 260 24.35 11.15 7.76
N SER A 261 23.11 11.61 7.68
CA SER A 261 22.00 10.96 8.38
C SER A 261 21.29 10.04 7.40
N ALA A 262 21.10 8.78 7.79
CA ALA A 262 20.36 7.79 7.04
C ALA A 262 19.14 7.36 7.86
N LEU A 263 17.98 7.52 7.25
CA LEU A 263 16.69 7.14 7.77
C LEU A 263 16.26 5.86 7.06
N ARG A 264 15.90 4.82 7.80
CA ARG A 264 15.48 3.53 7.26
C ARG A 264 14.08 3.19 7.75
N SER A 265 13.20 2.83 6.82
CA SER A 265 11.87 2.31 7.15
C SER A 265 11.97 0.90 7.71
N MET A 266 11.27 0.67 8.81
CA MET A 266 11.10 -0.65 9.41
C MET A 266 9.88 -1.38 8.84
N ILE A 267 8.86 -0.61 8.41
CA ILE A 267 7.66 -1.12 7.74
C ILE A 267 8.00 -1.67 6.35
N TRP A 268 8.85 -0.96 5.60
CA TRP A 268 9.33 -1.37 4.29
C TRP A 268 10.84 -1.59 4.32
N PRO A 269 11.31 -2.79 4.69
CA PRO A 269 12.72 -3.12 4.68
C PRO A 269 13.31 -2.87 3.30
N GLY A 270 14.29 -1.95 3.24
CA GLY A 270 14.94 -1.54 2.01
C GLY A 270 14.69 -0.08 1.61
N ALA A 271 13.67 0.57 2.17
CA ALA A 271 13.48 2.01 1.99
C ALA A 271 14.47 2.79 2.87
N ILE A 272 15.28 3.62 2.23
CA ILE A 272 16.30 4.44 2.88
C ILE A 272 16.21 5.87 2.32
N THR A 273 16.19 6.84 3.22
CA THR A 273 16.37 8.26 2.92
C THR A 273 17.71 8.71 3.48
N VAL A 274 18.55 9.33 2.66
CA VAL A 274 19.89 9.79 3.05
C VAL A 274 19.99 11.29 2.87
N VAL A 275 20.58 11.98 3.84
CA VAL A 275 20.86 13.42 3.78
C VAL A 275 22.33 13.72 4.09
N LYS A 276 22.90 14.65 3.31
CA LYS A 276 24.25 15.20 3.51
C LYS A 276 24.25 16.69 3.17
N GLY A 277 24.46 17.53 4.18
CA GLY A 277 24.30 18.98 4.04
C GLY A 277 22.89 19.28 3.53
N THR A 278 22.77 20.08 2.47
CA THR A 278 21.48 20.45 1.85
C THR A 278 20.96 19.47 0.80
N ARG A 279 21.63 18.33 0.60
CA ARG A 279 21.23 17.32 -0.38
C ARG A 279 20.64 16.11 0.30
N PHE A 280 19.49 15.66 -0.17
CA PHE A 280 18.86 14.41 0.27
C PHE A 280 18.43 13.56 -0.93
N ALA A 281 18.31 12.26 -0.70
CA ALA A 281 17.85 11.30 -1.69
C ALA A 281 17.04 10.18 -1.03
N ASN A 282 15.98 9.74 -1.70
CA ASN A 282 15.18 8.58 -1.33
C ASN A 282 15.55 7.44 -2.26
N LEU A 283 15.79 6.26 -1.72
CA LEU A 283 16.14 5.06 -2.46
C LEU A 283 15.46 3.84 -1.84
N TYR A 284 14.90 2.98 -2.68
CA TYR A 284 14.42 1.66 -2.24
C TYR A 284 15.31 0.54 -2.79
N VAL A 285 15.80 -0.35 -1.93
CA VAL A 285 16.47 -1.59 -2.36
C VAL A 285 15.98 -2.76 -1.51
N GLY A 286 15.16 -3.63 -2.09
CA GLY A 286 14.60 -4.77 -1.37
C GLY A 286 13.61 -5.59 -2.19
N TYR A 287 12.89 -6.50 -1.54
CA TYR A 287 11.97 -7.44 -2.20
C TYR A 287 10.55 -6.90 -2.41
N GLY A 288 10.26 -5.65 -2.04
CA GLY A 288 8.94 -5.05 -2.17
C GLY A 288 7.89 -5.65 -1.23
N MET A 289 8.31 -6.14 -0.05
CA MET A 289 7.41 -6.72 0.96
C MET A 289 7.36 -5.87 2.23
N LYS A 290 6.16 -5.75 2.79
CA LYS A 290 5.92 -5.11 4.08
C LYS A 290 6.39 -6.03 5.21
N CYS A 291 7.04 -5.48 6.22
CA CYS A 291 7.45 -6.20 7.43
C CYS A 291 6.22 -6.42 8.31
N GLY A 292 5.74 -7.66 8.36
CA GLY A 292 4.51 -7.98 9.10
C GLY A 292 4.65 -8.07 10.61
N THR A 293 5.86 -8.19 11.13
CA THR A 293 6.12 -8.30 12.58
C THR A 293 6.06 -6.96 13.31
N LEU A 294 5.91 -5.84 12.60
CA LEU A 294 5.87 -4.48 13.16
C LEU A 294 4.53 -3.77 12.94
N VAL A 295 3.62 -4.42 12.23
CA VAL A 295 2.25 -3.95 12.09
C VAL A 295 1.44 -4.79 13.07
N GLY A 296 0.80 -4.13 14.04
CA GLY A 296 -0.04 -4.82 15.02
C GLY A 296 -1.16 -5.63 14.33
N PRO A 297 -1.73 -6.61 15.03
CA PRO A 297 -2.97 -7.23 14.57
C PRO A 297 -4.06 -6.17 14.37
N GLU A 298 -4.99 -6.46 13.47
CA GLU A 298 -6.19 -5.66 13.26
C GLU A 298 -6.99 -5.57 14.58
N LYS A 299 -7.44 -4.36 14.93
CA LYS A 299 -8.05 -4.07 16.24
C LYS A 299 -9.33 -4.87 16.49
N GLU A 300 -10.10 -5.14 15.45
CA GLU A 300 -11.39 -5.84 15.55
C GLU A 300 -11.23 -7.37 15.58
N SER A 301 -10.37 -7.93 14.74
CA SER A 301 -10.23 -9.38 14.59
C SER A 301 -9.13 -9.99 15.45
N GLY A 302 -8.20 -9.18 15.96
CA GLY A 302 -7.00 -9.68 16.66
C GLY A 302 -6.05 -10.48 15.76
N LEU A 303 -6.37 -10.60 14.47
CA LEU A 303 -5.57 -11.29 13.47
C LEU A 303 -4.51 -10.35 12.89
N PRO A 304 -3.35 -10.87 12.45
CA PRO A 304 -2.36 -10.04 11.76
C PRO A 304 -2.96 -9.37 10.52
N LEU A 305 -2.67 -8.09 10.32
CA LEU A 305 -3.21 -7.31 9.19
C LEU A 305 -3.08 -8.09 7.87
N ARG A 306 -4.14 -8.16 7.07
CA ARG A 306 -4.15 -8.89 5.78
C ARG A 306 -2.93 -8.48 4.93
N GLY A 307 -2.14 -9.46 4.48
CA GLY A 307 -0.89 -9.26 3.72
C GLY A 307 0.38 -8.97 4.51
N THR A 308 0.33 -9.06 5.84
CA THR A 308 1.53 -9.00 6.70
C THR A 308 2.12 -10.38 7.00
N LEU A 309 1.31 -11.44 6.91
CA LEU A 309 1.72 -12.82 7.18
C LEU A 309 2.47 -13.49 6.01
N PRO A 310 3.46 -14.35 6.30
CA PRO A 310 4.04 -15.26 5.31
C PRO A 310 3.12 -16.39 4.85
N LEU A 311 2.08 -16.72 5.62
CA LEU A 311 1.18 -17.85 5.37
C LEU A 311 -0.27 -17.39 5.65
N MET A 312 -1.14 -17.48 4.64
CA MET A 312 -2.58 -17.55 4.86
C MET A 312 -2.89 -19.00 5.23
N THR A 313 -2.87 -19.35 6.52
CA THR A 313 -3.15 -20.74 6.98
C THR A 313 -4.27 -20.83 8.01
N ALA A 314 -5.28 -19.99 7.87
CA ALA A 314 -6.61 -20.35 8.32
C ALA A 314 -7.59 -19.85 7.26
N PRO A 315 -8.45 -20.73 6.71
CA PRO A 315 -9.73 -20.27 6.17
C PRO A 315 -10.39 -19.35 7.21
N GLU A 316 -11.20 -18.40 6.74
CA GLU A 316 -12.15 -17.73 7.66
C GLU A 316 -12.97 -18.81 8.37
N ASP A 317 -13.33 -18.62 9.64
CA ASP A 317 -14.20 -19.52 10.40
C ASP A 317 -15.61 -19.47 9.76
N ILE A 318 -15.77 -20.17 8.65
CA ILE A 318 -17.00 -20.25 7.86
C ILE A 318 -17.96 -21.29 8.46
N MET A 319 -17.50 -22.07 9.44
CA MET A 319 -18.36 -22.99 10.17
C MET A 319 -18.86 -22.30 11.45
N GLU A 320 -19.81 -21.39 11.31
CA GLU A 320 -20.91 -21.43 12.28
C GLU A 320 -21.53 -22.81 12.09
N GLU A 321 -21.24 -23.74 13.00
CA GLU A 321 -21.87 -25.06 12.98
C GLU A 321 -23.37 -24.83 12.81
N PRO A 322 -24.01 -25.46 11.80
CA PRO A 322 -25.45 -25.34 11.65
C PRO A 322 -26.06 -25.74 12.99
N ALA A 323 -26.98 -24.92 13.51
CA ALA A 323 -27.65 -25.22 14.77
C ALA A 323 -28.09 -26.69 14.74
N ASP A 324 -27.65 -27.47 15.74
CA ASP A 324 -27.98 -28.88 15.84
C ASP A 324 -29.49 -29.03 15.62
N LEU A 325 -29.86 -29.99 14.76
CA LEU A 325 -31.27 -30.29 14.53
C LEU A 325 -31.90 -30.59 15.89
N GLU A 326 -32.96 -29.84 16.24
CA GLU A 326 -33.71 -30.06 17.45
C GLU A 326 -34.12 -31.54 17.49
N GLU A 327 -33.61 -32.28 18.47
CA GLU A 327 -33.86 -33.70 18.61
C GLU A 327 -35.33 -33.87 18.97
N HIS A 328 -36.17 -34.08 17.95
CA HIS A 328 -37.57 -34.39 18.16
C HIS A 328 -37.65 -35.79 18.79
N GLU A 329 -38.15 -35.85 20.03
CA GLU A 329 -38.46 -37.12 20.68
C GLU A 329 -39.32 -37.97 19.74
N GLU A 330 -38.92 -39.23 19.54
CA GLU A 330 -39.69 -40.16 18.73
C GLU A 330 -41.14 -40.17 19.24
N PRO A 331 -42.15 -40.02 18.36
CA PRO A 331 -43.53 -40.06 18.79
C PRO A 331 -43.76 -41.42 19.44
N ASN A 332 -43.94 -41.41 20.76
CA ASN A 332 -44.31 -42.61 21.51
C ASN A 332 -45.49 -43.26 20.79
N PRO A 333 -45.45 -44.59 20.55
CA PRO A 333 -46.56 -45.29 19.93
C PRO A 333 -47.84 -44.90 20.66
N ILE A 334 -48.78 -44.33 19.91
CA ILE A 334 -50.13 -44.04 20.42
C ILE A 334 -50.65 -45.37 20.97
N GLN A 335 -51.14 -45.36 22.21
CA GLN A 335 -51.62 -46.55 22.93
C GLN A 335 -52.83 -47.26 22.28
N ASP A 336 -53.20 -46.88 21.05
CA ASP A 336 -54.35 -47.39 20.32
C ASP A 336 -54.04 -48.71 19.57
N GLU A 337 -52.78 -49.17 19.51
CA GLU A 337 -52.47 -50.51 18.99
C GLU A 337 -52.70 -51.64 20.02
N ALA A 338 -52.94 -51.31 21.29
CA ALA A 338 -53.20 -52.32 22.34
C ALA A 338 -54.66 -52.79 22.42
N GLU A 339 -55.60 -52.18 21.70
CA GLU A 339 -57.01 -52.60 21.66
C GLU A 339 -57.40 -53.39 20.39
N SER A 340 -56.50 -53.57 19.42
CA SER A 340 -56.79 -54.30 18.18
C SER A 340 -56.53 -55.82 18.26
N ASP A 341 -55.97 -56.34 19.36
CA ASP A 341 -55.57 -57.75 19.48
C ASP A 341 -56.42 -58.56 20.49
N LYS A 342 -57.72 -58.23 20.58
CA LYS A 342 -58.73 -59.13 21.18
C LYS A 342 -59.65 -59.70 20.09
N GLY A 343 -59.03 -60.49 19.20
CA GLY A 343 -59.74 -61.39 18.30
C GLY A 343 -60.31 -62.59 19.06
N ASP A 344 -61.55 -62.90 18.70
CA ASP A 344 -62.44 -63.97 19.18
C ASP A 344 -61.76 -65.25 19.71
N VAL A 345 -62.12 -65.63 20.94
CA VAL A 345 -62.01 -67.02 21.41
C VAL A 345 -63.40 -67.63 21.32
N ASP A 346 -63.56 -68.54 20.35
CA ASP A 346 -64.75 -69.35 20.12
C ASP A 346 -65.22 -70.07 21.41
N GLU A 347 -66.52 -69.95 21.68
CA GLU A 347 -67.25 -70.85 22.58
C GLU A 347 -67.26 -72.26 21.95
N ASP A 348 -66.68 -73.24 22.64
CA ASP A 348 -66.97 -74.66 22.38
C ASP A 348 -67.77 -75.24 23.57
N PRO A 349 -68.88 -75.94 23.31
CA PRO A 349 -69.81 -76.44 24.32
C PRO A 349 -69.43 -77.86 24.76
N ASP A 350 -69.35 -78.08 26.08
CA ASP A 350 -69.68 -79.32 26.82
C ASP A 350 -68.77 -79.49 28.06
N ALA A 351 -69.36 -79.25 29.25
CA ALA A 351 -69.14 -80.01 30.50
C ALA A 351 -70.13 -79.56 31.59
#